data_AF-A0A1G7SN90-F1
#
_entry.id   AF-A0A1G7SN90-F1
#
_cell.length_a   1.000
_cell.length_b   1.000
_cell.length_c   1.000
_cell.angle_alpha   90.00
_cell.angle_beta   90.00
_cell.angle_gamma   90.00
#
_symmetry.space_group_name_H-M   'P 1'
#
loop_
_entity.id
_entity.type
_entity.pdbx_description
1 polymer ?
#
loop_
_entity_poly.entity_id
_entity_poly.type
_entity_poly.pdbx_seq_one_letter_code
_entity_poly.pdbx_strand_id
1 'polypeptide(L)'
;MWNVAVSYDDPGNFMADKALFTGAIQSVIGYLNQFIVGNTTLNVAVSVSATSTGRFAGNGAVTLDYTADGLNYLVAQAAKELAVGSNLNGSAADLTIYVDPGSSYFQGLSFTTAAYDSARTVPSDKTDGMSVLLHELMHGLGINSYRDHQTLEFIDKNRMLWDKYVYQQNGKLYLDSPSLAAHGIDALDVTSTSATQNVSHIGDASNLQEGYLDDIMNGLYFYLGHQYRISQLDLLILQDLGYAVTIPDGLALSDSSLTGKGVIVPSVAADAARAALTGNVLHLSGTAAAGATTSVLEHNTLLAQTKADANGNWTLDVVIDPSRASSTLVVRDGSHVADSAPVAVVRSGDTGLQLSSSKLYTHLLGGAHDDVLTAAVRGLSMDGGAGLDRVVYAETRAANTIVQQADGSFRVAHGAASDTLTGIERVQFSDTMVALDTGVDGIAGQAYRIYQAAFNRTPDTDGLGFWINVMDHGATLAQVTQSFVASAEFRDLYGAQPSNAEILTRYYQNVLHRAADQSGFDYWLDVMDHRGGSAAAVLVDFGQSEENVAALVGVLQNGVSYTPYG
;
A
#
# COMPACT_ATOMS: atom_id res chain seq x y z
N MET A 1 -6.77 -24.34 -10.45
CA MET A 1 -6.00 -24.78 -11.63
C MET A 1 -6.99 -25.36 -12.61
N TRP A 2 -6.90 -24.90 -13.85
CA TRP A 2 -7.75 -25.27 -14.95
C TRP A 2 -7.01 -26.26 -15.87
N ASN A 3 -7.77 -27.09 -16.57
CA ASN A 3 -7.23 -28.15 -17.43
C ASN A 3 -7.23 -27.72 -18.90
N VAL A 4 -6.57 -28.50 -19.75
CA VAL A 4 -6.65 -28.36 -21.21
C VAL A 4 -7.06 -29.68 -21.87
N ALA A 5 -7.99 -29.58 -22.81
CA ALA A 5 -8.33 -30.65 -23.75
C ALA A 5 -7.77 -30.29 -25.14
N VAL A 6 -6.88 -31.12 -25.68
CA VAL A 6 -6.26 -30.88 -27.00
C VAL A 6 -6.94 -31.73 -28.06
N SER A 7 -7.31 -31.10 -29.18
CA SER A 7 -7.86 -31.77 -30.37
C SER A 7 -7.04 -31.43 -31.61
N TYR A 8 -7.05 -32.31 -32.61
CA TYR A 8 -6.31 -32.13 -33.86
C TYR A 8 -7.24 -32.24 -35.06
N ASP A 9 -7.22 -31.22 -35.90
CA ASP A 9 -7.70 -31.25 -37.27
C ASP A 9 -6.47 -31.34 -38.19
N ASP A 10 -6.04 -32.59 -38.45
CA ASP A 10 -4.85 -32.91 -39.24
C ASP A 10 -5.17 -34.04 -40.25
N PRO A 11 -5.95 -33.74 -41.31
CA PRO A 11 -6.41 -34.74 -42.27
C PRO A 11 -5.27 -35.35 -43.09
N GLY A 12 -4.15 -34.64 -43.24
CA GLY A 12 -2.95 -35.11 -43.91
C GLY A 12 -2.01 -35.94 -43.04
N ASN A 13 -2.31 -36.06 -41.74
CA ASN A 13 -1.44 -36.65 -40.73
C ASN A 13 0.00 -36.11 -40.78
N PHE A 14 0.13 -34.78 -40.96
CA PHE A 14 1.40 -34.08 -41.03
C PHE A 14 2.09 -34.07 -39.66
N MET A 15 1.32 -33.92 -38.58
CA MET A 15 1.86 -33.94 -37.22
C MET A 15 2.11 -35.39 -36.81
N ALA A 16 3.28 -35.93 -37.19
CA ALA A 16 3.64 -37.33 -36.95
C ALA A 16 3.75 -37.68 -35.45
N ASP A 17 4.14 -36.72 -34.61
CA ASP A 17 4.23 -36.88 -33.15
C ASP A 17 3.26 -35.94 -32.41
N LYS A 18 1.98 -36.31 -32.44
CA LYS A 18 0.91 -35.59 -31.71
C LYS A 18 1.14 -35.64 -30.20
N ALA A 19 1.80 -36.68 -29.68
CA ALA A 19 2.07 -36.81 -28.25
C ALA A 19 3.07 -35.75 -27.77
N LEU A 20 4.15 -35.53 -28.51
CA LEU A 20 5.11 -34.45 -28.25
C LEU A 20 4.41 -33.08 -28.24
N PHE A 21 3.62 -32.78 -29.27
CA PHE A 21 2.98 -31.46 -29.37
C PHE A 21 1.87 -31.26 -28.34
N THR A 22 1.09 -32.31 -28.01
CA THR A 22 0.11 -32.27 -26.92
C THR A 22 0.80 -32.04 -25.58
N GLY A 23 1.89 -32.75 -25.30
CA GLY A 23 2.67 -32.56 -24.07
C GLY A 23 3.28 -31.15 -23.98
N ALA A 24 3.70 -30.58 -25.11
CA ALA A 24 4.17 -29.20 -25.19
C ALA A 24 3.07 -28.19 -24.79
N ILE A 25 1.88 -28.30 -25.39
CA ILE A 25 0.72 -27.45 -25.04
C ILE A 25 0.37 -27.60 -23.56
N GLN A 26 0.27 -28.83 -23.06
CA GLN A 26 -0.05 -29.09 -21.65
C GLN A 26 0.97 -28.47 -20.70
N SER A 27 2.26 -28.50 -21.05
CA SER A 27 3.32 -27.88 -20.26
C SER A 27 3.19 -26.35 -20.21
N VAL A 28 2.91 -25.69 -21.35
CA VAL A 28 2.68 -24.23 -21.40
C VAL A 28 1.42 -23.83 -20.62
N ILE A 29 0.34 -24.59 -20.74
CA ILE A 29 -0.88 -24.35 -19.95
C ILE A 29 -0.64 -24.56 -18.45
N GLY A 30 0.15 -25.58 -18.08
CA GLY A 30 0.59 -25.80 -16.71
C GLY A 30 1.40 -24.61 -16.15
N TYR A 31 2.15 -23.91 -17.01
CA TYR A 31 2.84 -22.67 -16.65
C TYR A 31 1.86 -21.51 -16.44
N LEU A 32 0.96 -21.26 -17.39
CA LEU A 32 -0.06 -20.20 -17.28
C LEU A 32 -0.96 -20.36 -16.04
N ASN A 33 -1.22 -21.60 -15.62
CA ASN A 33 -1.96 -21.92 -14.40
C ASN A 33 -1.36 -21.33 -13.11
N GLN A 34 -0.07 -20.97 -13.11
CA GLN A 34 0.57 -20.32 -11.96
C GLN A 34 0.15 -18.87 -11.80
N PHE A 35 -0.32 -18.24 -12.88
CA PHE A 35 -0.59 -16.80 -12.92
C PHE A 35 -2.06 -16.49 -13.18
N ILE A 36 -2.77 -17.31 -13.96
CA ILE A 36 -4.18 -17.08 -14.29
C ILE A 36 -5.07 -17.95 -13.41
N VAL A 37 -5.92 -17.30 -12.62
CA VAL A 37 -6.86 -17.96 -11.72
C VAL A 37 -8.05 -18.50 -12.51
N GLY A 38 -8.35 -19.79 -12.33
CA GLY A 38 -9.51 -20.45 -12.92
C GLY A 38 -9.63 -21.94 -12.56
N ASN A 39 -10.80 -22.51 -12.85
CA ASN A 39 -11.15 -23.90 -12.51
C ASN A 39 -12.03 -24.59 -13.59
N THR A 40 -11.86 -24.24 -14.88
CA THR A 40 -12.52 -24.91 -16.01
C THR A 40 -11.56 -25.82 -16.81
N THR A 41 -12.02 -26.40 -17.92
CA THR A 41 -11.16 -27.01 -18.96
C THR A 41 -11.25 -26.15 -20.22
N LEU A 42 -10.12 -25.64 -20.70
CA LEU A 42 -10.05 -24.96 -22.00
C LEU A 42 -9.80 -25.98 -23.11
N ASN A 43 -10.52 -25.82 -24.21
CA ASN A 43 -10.38 -26.62 -25.41
C ASN A 43 -9.38 -25.94 -26.36
N VAL A 44 -8.25 -26.59 -26.62
CA VAL A 44 -7.25 -26.16 -27.60
C VAL A 44 -7.36 -27.02 -28.85
N ALA A 45 -7.65 -26.41 -30.00
CA ALA A 45 -7.62 -27.07 -31.29
C ALA A 45 -6.30 -26.79 -32.01
N VAL A 46 -5.68 -27.83 -32.57
CA VAL A 46 -4.55 -27.71 -33.49
C VAL A 46 -5.09 -27.93 -34.90
N SER A 47 -5.11 -26.88 -35.71
CA SER A 47 -5.60 -26.93 -37.09
C SER A 47 -4.43 -26.91 -38.06
N VAL A 48 -4.29 -27.99 -38.84
CA VAL A 48 -3.20 -28.18 -39.78
C VAL A 48 -3.70 -27.94 -41.20
N SER A 49 -3.32 -26.82 -41.80
CA SER A 49 -3.74 -26.47 -43.16
C SER A 49 -2.71 -25.59 -43.87
N ALA A 50 -2.55 -25.79 -45.17
CA ALA A 50 -1.63 -24.98 -45.97
C ALA A 50 -2.18 -23.56 -46.19
N THR A 51 -1.34 -22.55 -46.00
CA THR A 51 -1.67 -21.13 -46.20
C THR A 51 -0.69 -20.51 -47.18
N SER A 52 -1.07 -19.40 -47.83
CA SER A 52 -0.18 -18.67 -48.74
C SER A 52 0.98 -17.96 -48.03
N THR A 53 0.94 -17.91 -46.70
CA THR A 53 1.87 -17.14 -45.86
C THR A 53 2.77 -18.01 -44.96
N GLY A 54 2.62 -19.34 -44.96
CA GLY A 54 3.46 -20.22 -44.14
C GLY A 54 3.28 -20.02 -42.62
N ARG A 55 2.03 -19.92 -42.15
CA ARG A 55 1.72 -19.49 -40.77
C ARG A 55 1.96 -20.56 -39.70
N PHE A 56 2.55 -20.14 -38.58
CA PHE A 56 2.29 -20.70 -37.26
C PHE A 56 1.63 -19.56 -36.46
N ALA A 57 0.42 -19.77 -35.94
CA ALA A 57 -0.36 -18.66 -35.36
C ALA A 57 -1.37 -19.16 -34.32
N GLY A 58 -1.70 -18.30 -33.36
CA GLY A 58 -2.76 -18.50 -32.37
C GLY A 58 -3.95 -17.60 -32.62
N ASN A 59 -5.14 -18.09 -32.30
CA ASN A 59 -6.33 -17.26 -32.20
C ASN A 59 -7.26 -17.78 -31.11
N GLY A 60 -8.14 -16.92 -30.62
CA GLY A 60 -9.14 -17.23 -29.61
C GLY A 60 -10.54 -17.18 -30.18
N ALA A 61 -11.43 -18.03 -29.68
CA ALA A 61 -12.85 -17.76 -29.79
C ALA A 61 -13.15 -16.45 -29.04
N VAL A 62 -14.03 -15.62 -29.60
CA VAL A 62 -14.40 -14.33 -29.02
C VAL A 62 -15.91 -14.25 -28.83
N THR A 63 -16.31 -13.54 -27.79
CA THR A 63 -17.70 -13.28 -27.45
C THR A 63 -17.89 -11.78 -27.26
N LEU A 64 -19.09 -11.28 -27.56
CA LEU A 64 -19.46 -9.91 -27.25
C LEU A 64 -19.45 -9.72 -25.73
N ASP A 65 -18.72 -8.72 -25.25
CA ASP A 65 -18.73 -8.31 -23.84
C ASP A 65 -19.79 -7.23 -23.61
N TYR A 66 -19.67 -6.11 -24.32
CA TYR A 66 -20.65 -5.03 -24.30
C TYR A 66 -20.59 -4.19 -25.58
N THR A 67 -21.65 -3.40 -25.80
CA THR A 67 -21.70 -2.39 -26.87
C THR A 67 -21.72 -1.00 -26.23
N ALA A 68 -20.84 -0.11 -26.68
CA ALA A 68 -20.79 1.29 -26.26
C ALA A 68 -20.49 2.17 -27.47
N ASP A 69 -21.15 3.33 -27.57
CA ASP A 69 -20.95 4.32 -28.64
C ASP A 69 -21.04 3.75 -30.07
N GLY A 70 -21.85 2.71 -30.26
CA GLY A 70 -22.03 2.03 -31.55
C GLY A 70 -20.89 1.07 -31.93
N LEU A 71 -19.94 0.81 -31.03
CA LEU A 71 -18.86 -0.17 -31.14
C LEU A 71 -19.17 -1.42 -30.31
N ASN A 72 -18.72 -2.57 -30.81
CA ASN A 72 -18.84 -3.85 -30.13
C ASN A 72 -17.50 -4.21 -29.50
N TYR A 73 -17.43 -4.26 -28.17
CA TYR A 73 -16.25 -4.71 -27.45
C TYR A 73 -16.33 -6.22 -27.23
N LEU A 74 -15.34 -6.91 -27.75
CA LEU A 74 -15.20 -8.36 -27.75
C LEU A 74 -14.13 -8.78 -26.75
N VAL A 75 -14.39 -9.89 -26.09
CA VAL A 75 -13.50 -10.50 -25.12
C VAL A 75 -13.23 -11.95 -25.52
N ALA A 76 -12.05 -12.46 -25.18
CA ALA A 76 -11.74 -13.86 -25.39
C ALA A 76 -12.71 -14.75 -24.61
N GLN A 77 -13.19 -15.80 -25.27
CA GLN A 77 -14.05 -16.81 -24.66
C GLN A 77 -13.38 -17.41 -23.42
N ALA A 78 -12.08 -17.73 -23.52
CA ALA A 78 -11.27 -18.23 -22.42
C ALA A 78 -11.34 -17.35 -21.16
N ALA A 79 -11.34 -16.03 -21.29
CA ALA A 79 -11.48 -15.10 -20.15
C ALA A 79 -12.82 -15.28 -19.45
N LYS A 80 -13.91 -15.41 -20.21
CA LYS A 80 -15.25 -15.64 -19.66
C LYS A 80 -15.36 -17.01 -18.98
N GLU A 81 -14.83 -18.06 -19.61
CA GLU A 81 -14.90 -19.40 -19.04
C GLU A 81 -14.10 -19.53 -17.74
N LEU A 82 -12.91 -18.93 -17.68
CA LEU A 82 -12.06 -18.94 -16.49
C LEU A 82 -12.65 -18.09 -15.37
N ALA A 83 -13.23 -16.93 -15.68
CA ALA A 83 -13.90 -16.08 -14.70
C ALA A 83 -15.14 -16.75 -14.07
N VAL A 84 -15.92 -17.49 -14.87
CA VAL A 84 -17.12 -18.21 -14.42
C VAL A 84 -16.77 -19.55 -13.77
N GLY A 85 -15.66 -20.17 -14.20
CA GLY A 85 -15.22 -21.46 -13.69
C GLY A 85 -15.91 -22.67 -14.33
N SER A 86 -16.45 -22.51 -15.54
CA SER A 86 -17.14 -23.57 -16.28
C SER A 86 -16.90 -23.42 -17.77
N ASN A 87 -16.85 -24.54 -18.49
CA ASN A 87 -16.74 -24.52 -19.93
C ASN A 87 -18.09 -24.11 -20.54
N LEU A 88 -18.12 -22.99 -21.26
CA LEU A 88 -19.34 -22.34 -21.73
C LEU A 88 -19.68 -22.74 -23.17
N ASN A 89 -18.69 -23.21 -23.97
CA ASN A 89 -18.88 -23.60 -25.36
C ASN A 89 -18.82 -25.13 -25.60
N GLY A 90 -18.77 -25.93 -24.54
CA GLY A 90 -18.79 -27.38 -24.57
C GLY A 90 -17.46 -27.97 -25.04
N SER A 91 -17.43 -28.52 -26.25
CA SER A 91 -16.22 -29.08 -26.88
C SER A 91 -15.70 -28.22 -28.02
N ALA A 92 -16.27 -27.03 -28.23
CA ALA A 92 -15.77 -26.09 -29.22
C ALA A 92 -14.42 -25.53 -28.75
N ALA A 93 -13.54 -25.20 -29.68
CA ALA A 93 -12.24 -24.67 -29.34
C ALA A 93 -12.36 -23.27 -28.72
N ASP A 94 -11.76 -23.08 -27.55
CA ASP A 94 -11.52 -21.77 -26.95
C ASP A 94 -10.34 -21.08 -27.61
N LEU A 95 -9.34 -21.89 -27.95
CA LEU A 95 -8.06 -21.47 -28.51
C LEU A 95 -7.74 -22.35 -29.70
N THR A 96 -7.25 -21.75 -30.78
CA THR A 96 -6.82 -22.48 -31.99
C THR A 96 -5.38 -22.15 -32.30
N ILE A 97 -4.57 -23.18 -32.47
CA ILE A 97 -3.20 -23.10 -32.98
C ILE A 97 -3.23 -23.56 -34.43
N TYR A 98 -2.88 -22.68 -35.34
CA TYR A 98 -2.76 -22.95 -36.77
C TYR A 98 -1.33 -23.36 -37.10
N VAL A 99 -1.20 -24.49 -37.77
CA VAL A 99 0.09 -25.02 -38.24
C VAL A 99 0.03 -25.20 -39.75
N ASP A 100 0.85 -24.45 -40.46
CA ASP A 100 1.03 -24.63 -41.90
C ASP A 100 2.14 -25.65 -42.20
N PRO A 101 1.83 -26.78 -42.86
CA PRO A 101 2.82 -27.79 -43.24
C PRO A 101 3.98 -27.26 -44.10
N GLY A 102 3.74 -26.21 -44.88
CA GLY A 102 4.74 -25.55 -45.74
C GLY A 102 5.57 -24.48 -45.02
N SER A 103 5.30 -24.20 -43.75
CA SER A 103 5.99 -23.15 -42.99
C SER A 103 7.45 -23.52 -42.70
N SER A 104 8.39 -22.77 -43.27
CA SER A 104 9.80 -22.86 -42.89
C SER A 104 10.04 -22.41 -41.44
N TYR A 105 9.18 -21.53 -40.92
CA TYR A 105 9.24 -21.07 -39.54
C TYR A 105 8.90 -22.22 -38.58
N PHE A 106 7.79 -22.92 -38.80
CA PHE A 106 7.42 -24.09 -38.00
C PHE A 106 8.50 -25.18 -38.00
N GLN A 107 9.12 -25.45 -39.16
CA GLN A 107 10.25 -26.41 -39.29
C GLN A 107 11.52 -25.96 -38.53
N GLY A 108 11.62 -24.68 -38.21
CA GLY A 108 12.67 -24.07 -37.40
C GLY A 108 12.43 -24.16 -35.88
N LEU A 109 11.27 -24.65 -35.44
CA LEU A 109 10.92 -24.72 -34.02
C LEU A 109 11.40 -26.03 -33.36
N SER A 110 11.83 -25.93 -32.11
CA SER A 110 12.22 -27.07 -31.26
C SER A 110 11.20 -27.28 -30.13
N PHE A 111 10.56 -28.44 -30.09
CA PHE A 111 9.56 -28.79 -29.07
C PHE A 111 10.10 -29.80 -28.05
N THR A 112 9.52 -29.78 -26.85
CA THR A 112 9.78 -30.75 -25.77
C THR A 112 8.51 -30.95 -24.93
N THR A 113 8.46 -31.99 -24.11
CA THR A 113 7.40 -32.20 -23.11
C THR A 113 7.83 -31.85 -21.69
N ALA A 114 9.06 -31.34 -21.52
CA ALA A 114 9.55 -30.89 -20.22
C ALA A 114 8.67 -29.75 -19.66
N ALA A 115 8.58 -29.66 -18.33
CA ALA A 115 7.87 -28.57 -17.66
C ALA A 115 8.42 -27.22 -18.12
N TYR A 116 7.54 -26.25 -18.43
CA TYR A 116 7.96 -24.97 -19.01
C TYR A 116 9.01 -24.24 -18.18
N ASP A 117 8.92 -24.32 -16.85
CA ASP A 117 9.86 -23.66 -15.94
C ASP A 117 11.20 -24.36 -15.79
N SER A 118 11.29 -25.62 -16.19
CA SER A 118 12.54 -26.35 -16.12
C SER A 118 13.56 -25.78 -17.10
N ALA A 119 14.83 -25.73 -16.68
CA ALA A 119 15.92 -25.36 -17.57
C ALA A 119 15.94 -26.32 -18.77
N ARG A 120 15.81 -25.77 -19.98
CA ARG A 120 15.88 -26.55 -21.23
C ARG A 120 16.93 -25.97 -22.16
N THR A 121 17.68 -26.85 -22.82
CA THR A 121 18.63 -26.46 -23.86
C THR A 121 17.91 -26.45 -25.20
N VAL A 122 17.75 -25.26 -25.78
CA VAL A 122 17.22 -25.08 -27.13
C VAL A 122 18.42 -25.09 -28.09
N PRO A 123 18.39 -25.86 -29.19
CA PRO A 123 19.49 -25.84 -30.16
C PRO A 123 19.76 -24.42 -30.67
N SER A 124 21.03 -24.05 -30.81
CA SER A 124 21.43 -22.68 -31.18
C SER A 124 20.99 -22.24 -32.59
N ASP A 125 20.56 -23.18 -33.43
CA ASP A 125 20.03 -22.97 -34.78
C ASP A 125 18.49 -23.08 -34.84
N LYS A 126 17.82 -23.20 -33.70
CA LYS A 126 16.36 -23.36 -33.58
C LYS A 126 15.75 -22.30 -32.67
N THR A 127 14.51 -21.94 -32.96
CA THR A 127 13.68 -21.14 -32.04
C THR A 127 12.98 -22.09 -31.05
N ASP A 128 12.82 -21.67 -29.80
CA ASP A 128 12.13 -22.45 -28.78
C ASP A 128 10.63 -22.56 -29.09
N GLY A 129 10.18 -23.73 -29.54
CA GLY A 129 8.79 -23.98 -29.90
C GLY A 129 7.83 -23.87 -28.71
N MET A 130 8.33 -24.07 -27.49
CA MET A 130 7.55 -23.87 -26.26
C MET A 130 7.23 -22.39 -26.03
N SER A 131 8.21 -21.50 -26.22
CA SER A 131 8.03 -20.05 -26.14
C SER A 131 7.06 -19.56 -27.23
N VAL A 132 7.21 -20.05 -28.47
CA VAL A 132 6.28 -19.69 -29.55
C VAL A 132 4.86 -20.18 -29.23
N LEU A 133 4.68 -21.37 -28.65
CA LEU A 133 3.37 -21.83 -28.17
C LEU A 133 2.77 -20.91 -27.10
N LEU A 134 3.57 -20.45 -26.14
CA LEU A 134 3.11 -19.49 -25.14
C LEU A 134 2.63 -18.19 -25.81
N HIS A 135 3.42 -17.63 -26.72
CA HIS A 135 3.07 -16.46 -27.52
C HIS A 135 1.74 -16.63 -28.27
N GLU A 136 1.57 -17.72 -29.01
CA GLU A 136 0.32 -17.96 -29.74
C GLU A 136 -0.89 -18.13 -28.80
N LEU A 137 -0.68 -18.74 -27.63
CA LEU A 137 -1.74 -18.84 -26.63
C LEU A 137 -2.09 -17.47 -26.06
N MET A 138 -1.14 -16.56 -25.85
CA MET A 138 -1.40 -15.19 -25.40
C MET A 138 -2.28 -14.41 -26.40
N HIS A 139 -2.06 -14.58 -27.71
CA HIS A 139 -2.98 -14.06 -28.73
C HIS A 139 -4.38 -14.64 -28.58
N GLY A 140 -4.49 -15.96 -28.37
CA GLY A 140 -5.77 -16.61 -28.13
C GLY A 140 -6.47 -16.20 -26.83
N LEU A 141 -5.70 -15.78 -25.82
CA LEU A 141 -6.24 -15.19 -24.59
C LEU A 141 -6.75 -13.76 -24.79
N GLY A 142 -6.58 -13.15 -25.96
CA GLY A 142 -7.25 -11.90 -26.32
C GLY A 142 -6.34 -10.70 -26.54
N ILE A 143 -5.01 -10.89 -26.53
CA ILE A 143 -4.06 -9.91 -27.06
C ILE A 143 -4.15 -9.96 -28.59
N ASN A 144 -5.17 -9.30 -29.13
CA ASN A 144 -5.47 -9.30 -30.56
C ASN A 144 -6.19 -7.99 -30.93
N SER A 145 -6.28 -7.65 -32.21
CA SER A 145 -6.83 -6.38 -32.67
C SER A 145 -7.67 -6.54 -33.93
N TYR A 146 -8.72 -5.72 -34.04
CA TYR A 146 -9.50 -5.54 -35.25
C TYR A 146 -9.01 -4.40 -36.16
N ARG A 147 -7.84 -3.82 -35.86
CA ARG A 147 -7.20 -2.87 -36.77
C ARG A 147 -6.53 -3.61 -37.91
N ASP A 148 -6.57 -3.00 -39.08
CA ASP A 148 -5.77 -3.40 -40.21
C ASP A 148 -4.31 -2.99 -39.97
N HIS A 149 -3.39 -3.94 -40.11
CA HIS A 149 -1.98 -3.73 -39.80
C HIS A 149 -1.25 -2.78 -40.76
N GLN A 150 -1.81 -2.49 -41.94
CA GLN A 150 -1.18 -1.60 -42.93
C GLN A 150 -1.65 -0.16 -42.78
N THR A 151 -2.95 0.00 -42.52
CA THR A 151 -3.60 1.31 -42.39
C THR A 151 -3.70 1.79 -40.94
N LEU A 152 -3.57 0.88 -39.97
CA LEU A 152 -3.80 1.07 -38.54
C LEU A 152 -5.25 1.41 -38.17
N GLU A 153 -6.14 1.44 -39.17
CA GLU A 153 -7.56 1.75 -39.02
C GLU A 153 -8.37 0.51 -38.66
N PHE A 154 -9.49 0.72 -37.98
CA PHE A 154 -10.41 -0.38 -37.67
C PHE A 154 -11.16 -0.86 -38.92
N ILE A 155 -11.20 -2.18 -39.10
CA ILE A 155 -11.82 -2.80 -40.28
C ILE A 155 -13.35 -2.74 -40.22
N ASP A 156 -13.93 -2.77 -39.02
CA ASP A 156 -15.38 -2.70 -38.80
C ASP A 156 -15.73 -2.05 -37.44
N LYS A 157 -16.90 -2.40 -36.86
CA LYS A 157 -17.37 -1.90 -35.55
C LYS A 157 -16.86 -2.72 -34.36
N ASN A 158 -16.19 -3.85 -34.58
CA ASN A 158 -15.71 -4.74 -33.54
C ASN A 158 -14.36 -4.28 -33.02
N ARG A 159 -14.16 -4.40 -31.71
CA ARG A 159 -12.94 -4.05 -30.98
C ARG A 159 -12.63 -5.20 -30.05
N MET A 160 -11.40 -5.68 -30.02
CA MET A 160 -10.97 -6.48 -28.87
C MET A 160 -10.85 -5.57 -27.65
N LEU A 161 -10.94 -6.11 -26.44
CA LEU A 161 -10.61 -5.32 -25.23
C LEU A 161 -9.20 -4.71 -25.29
N TRP A 162 -8.25 -5.35 -25.97
CA TRP A 162 -6.95 -4.75 -26.30
C TRP A 162 -7.08 -3.39 -27.00
N ASP A 163 -7.95 -3.30 -28.00
CA ASP A 163 -8.17 -2.08 -28.80
C ASP A 163 -8.76 -0.92 -27.99
N LYS A 164 -9.35 -1.20 -26.82
CA LYS A 164 -9.84 -0.18 -25.88
C LYS A 164 -8.69 0.63 -25.30
N TYR A 165 -7.53 0.00 -25.12
CA TYR A 165 -6.36 0.58 -24.47
C TYR A 165 -5.29 1.01 -25.48
N VAL A 166 -5.46 0.67 -26.76
CA VAL A 166 -4.52 1.08 -27.82
C VAL A 166 -5.01 2.33 -28.55
N TYR A 167 -4.30 3.44 -28.36
CA TYR A 167 -4.53 4.70 -29.07
C TYR A 167 -3.47 4.97 -30.14
N GLN A 168 -3.79 5.86 -31.08
CA GLN A 168 -2.87 6.27 -32.12
C GLN A 168 -2.48 7.74 -31.93
N GLN A 169 -1.18 8.04 -32.02
CA GLN A 169 -0.66 9.40 -31.96
C GLN A 169 0.53 9.54 -32.89
N ASN A 170 0.54 10.60 -33.72
CA ASN A 170 1.63 10.88 -34.66
C ASN A 170 2.01 9.70 -35.58
N GLY A 171 1.03 8.88 -35.97
CA GLY A 171 1.26 7.70 -36.83
C GLY A 171 1.81 6.46 -36.13
N LYS A 172 1.93 6.49 -34.79
CA LYS A 172 2.31 5.35 -33.95
C LYS A 172 1.15 4.88 -33.08
N LEU A 173 1.21 3.62 -32.65
CA LEU A 173 0.26 3.05 -31.71
C LEU A 173 0.89 2.96 -30.31
N TYR A 174 0.08 3.19 -29.30
CA TYR A 174 0.47 3.15 -27.89
C TYR A 174 -0.56 2.38 -27.08
N LEU A 175 -0.11 1.46 -26.25
CA LEU A 175 -0.92 0.77 -25.25
C LEU A 175 -0.85 1.56 -23.94
N ASP A 176 -1.99 2.07 -23.51
CA ASP A 176 -2.15 2.79 -22.25
C ASP A 176 -3.38 2.25 -21.52
N SER A 177 -3.15 1.59 -20.39
CA SER A 177 -4.18 0.87 -19.67
C SER A 177 -4.14 1.14 -18.16
N PRO A 178 -5.28 1.01 -17.47
CA PRO A 178 -5.36 1.32 -16.04
C PRO A 178 -4.39 0.51 -15.19
N SER A 179 -4.18 -0.78 -15.51
CA SER A 179 -3.28 -1.62 -14.72
C SER A 179 -1.82 -1.22 -14.92
N LEU A 180 -1.41 -0.81 -16.12
CA LEU A 180 -0.07 -0.26 -16.37
C LEU A 180 0.14 1.05 -15.60
N ALA A 181 -0.79 2.00 -15.73
CA ALA A 181 -0.70 3.29 -15.04
C ALA A 181 -0.70 3.13 -13.50
N ALA A 182 -1.48 2.19 -12.95
CA ALA A 182 -1.49 1.88 -11.52
C ALA A 182 -0.15 1.31 -11.01
N HIS A 183 0.65 0.73 -11.90
CA HIS A 183 2.01 0.24 -11.62
C HIS A 183 3.09 1.25 -12.05
N GLY A 184 2.71 2.48 -12.39
CA GLY A 184 3.63 3.55 -12.75
C GLY A 184 4.37 3.30 -14.07
N ILE A 185 3.74 2.57 -14.98
CA ILE A 185 4.20 2.26 -16.34
C ILE A 185 3.54 3.29 -17.28
N ASP A 186 4.37 4.04 -18.02
CA ASP A 186 3.91 4.96 -19.08
C ASP A 186 3.39 4.17 -20.29
N ALA A 187 2.71 4.84 -21.22
CA ALA A 187 2.18 4.19 -22.41
C ALA A 187 3.28 3.49 -23.23
N LEU A 188 3.04 2.23 -23.59
CA LEU A 188 4.00 1.38 -24.30
C LEU A 188 3.81 1.51 -25.80
N ASP A 189 4.91 1.58 -26.55
CA ASP A 189 4.82 1.51 -28.01
C ASP A 189 4.23 0.16 -28.45
N VAL A 190 3.31 0.20 -29.40
CA VAL A 190 2.73 -0.97 -30.06
C VAL A 190 3.21 -0.98 -31.51
N THR A 191 3.48 -2.18 -32.03
CA THR A 191 3.95 -2.34 -33.40
C THR A 191 3.02 -1.65 -34.40
N SER A 192 3.57 -0.74 -35.20
CA SER A 192 2.82 0.05 -36.18
C SER A 192 3.48 0.14 -37.56
N THR A 193 4.70 -0.39 -37.71
CA THR A 193 5.50 -0.26 -38.93
C THR A 193 5.99 -1.59 -39.54
N SER A 194 5.64 -2.75 -38.97
CA SER A 194 6.18 -4.04 -39.45
C SER A 194 5.42 -4.59 -40.66
N ALA A 195 6.16 -5.24 -41.58
CA ALA A 195 5.61 -5.91 -42.75
C ALA A 195 5.10 -7.34 -42.46
N THR A 196 5.27 -7.83 -41.23
CA THR A 196 5.11 -9.26 -40.89
C THR A 196 4.22 -9.55 -39.69
N GLN A 197 3.87 -8.57 -38.84
CA GLN A 197 3.13 -8.83 -37.60
C GLN A 197 2.05 -7.78 -37.28
N ASN A 198 1.04 -8.23 -36.52
CA ASN A 198 -0.19 -7.52 -36.23
C ASN A 198 0.03 -6.38 -35.21
N VAL A 199 -0.91 -5.43 -35.16
CA VAL A 199 -1.01 -4.30 -34.21
C VAL A 199 -1.39 -4.72 -32.77
N SER A 200 -0.94 -5.90 -32.37
CA SER A 200 -1.18 -6.53 -31.06
C SER A 200 0.12 -7.08 -30.46
N HIS A 201 1.21 -6.38 -30.73
CA HIS A 201 2.54 -6.68 -30.20
C HIS A 201 3.14 -5.43 -29.56
N ILE A 202 3.99 -5.65 -28.57
CA ILE A 202 4.70 -4.60 -27.85
C ILE A 202 6.03 -4.32 -28.58
N GLY A 203 6.37 -3.03 -28.67
CA GLY A 203 7.57 -2.53 -29.35
C GLY A 203 7.40 -2.38 -30.86
N ASP A 204 8.34 -1.69 -31.48
CA ASP A 204 8.39 -1.40 -32.92
C ASP A 204 9.86 -1.40 -33.39
N ALA A 205 10.12 -1.63 -34.69
CA ALA A 205 11.48 -1.61 -35.22
C ALA A 205 12.22 -0.27 -34.98
N SER A 206 11.47 0.81 -34.76
CA SER A 206 12.02 2.13 -34.43
C SER A 206 12.54 2.28 -32.99
N ASN A 207 12.24 1.34 -32.07
CA ASN A 207 12.56 1.45 -30.65
C ASN A 207 13.21 0.20 -30.04
N LEU A 208 13.96 -0.57 -30.85
CA LEU A 208 14.70 -1.78 -30.46
C LEU A 208 15.58 -1.66 -29.19
N GLN A 209 15.96 -0.44 -28.82
CA GLN A 209 16.81 -0.14 -27.66
C GLN A 209 16.03 0.01 -26.35
N GLU A 210 14.70 -0.03 -26.40
CA GLU A 210 13.79 0.14 -25.25
C GLU A 210 13.40 -1.19 -24.60
N GLY A 211 13.99 -2.30 -25.06
CA GLY A 211 13.97 -3.56 -24.34
C GLY A 211 12.69 -4.40 -24.45
N TYR A 212 11.92 -4.21 -25.51
CA TYR A 212 10.79 -5.09 -25.81
C TYR A 212 11.21 -6.46 -26.38
N LEU A 213 12.49 -6.66 -26.74
CA LEU A 213 12.97 -7.86 -27.48
C LEU A 213 12.89 -9.17 -26.70
N ASP A 214 12.81 -9.11 -25.37
CA ASP A 214 12.71 -10.29 -24.51
C ASP A 214 11.30 -10.52 -23.95
N ASP A 215 10.36 -9.63 -24.27
CA ASP A 215 8.95 -9.83 -23.92
C ASP A 215 8.33 -10.93 -24.78
N ILE A 216 7.45 -11.75 -24.21
CA ILE A 216 6.82 -12.84 -24.96
C ILE A 216 5.92 -12.33 -26.08
N MET A 217 5.39 -11.11 -25.99
CA MET A 217 4.54 -10.44 -26.98
C MET A 217 5.29 -9.40 -27.84
N ASN A 218 6.60 -9.54 -27.97
CA ASN A 218 7.38 -8.65 -28.83
C ASN A 218 7.02 -8.77 -30.33
N GLY A 219 7.00 -7.64 -31.03
CA GLY A 219 6.60 -7.54 -32.43
C GLY A 219 7.73 -7.66 -33.45
N LEU A 220 8.80 -8.40 -33.11
CA LEU A 220 10.05 -8.37 -33.87
C LEU A 220 10.54 -9.76 -34.24
N TYR A 221 11.18 -10.48 -33.32
CA TYR A 221 11.69 -11.83 -33.54
C TYR A 221 12.09 -12.50 -32.23
N PHE A 222 12.08 -13.84 -32.22
CA PHE A 222 12.58 -14.63 -31.10
C PHE A 222 14.03 -15.06 -31.36
N TYR A 223 14.90 -14.90 -30.36
CA TYR A 223 16.28 -15.36 -30.45
C TYR A 223 16.38 -16.89 -30.56
N LEU A 224 17.30 -17.36 -31.41
CA LEU A 224 17.61 -18.79 -31.51
C LEU A 224 18.29 -19.25 -30.22
N GLY A 225 17.97 -20.46 -29.76
CA GLY A 225 18.53 -21.01 -28.52
C GLY A 225 18.04 -20.35 -27.23
N HIS A 226 17.13 -19.37 -27.30
CA HIS A 226 16.63 -18.62 -26.13
C HIS A 226 15.25 -19.10 -25.68
N GLN A 227 15.01 -19.10 -24.37
CA GLN A 227 13.72 -19.39 -23.76
C GLN A 227 13.12 -18.10 -23.20
N TYR A 228 11.88 -17.80 -23.60
CA TYR A 228 11.13 -16.65 -23.12
C TYR A 228 10.19 -17.06 -21.98
N ARG A 229 9.80 -16.10 -21.13
CA ARG A 229 8.91 -16.31 -19.97
C ARG A 229 7.89 -15.18 -19.89
N ILE A 230 6.75 -15.46 -19.27
CA ILE A 230 5.76 -14.42 -18.94
C ILE A 230 6.37 -13.40 -17.99
N SER A 231 6.03 -12.15 -18.19
CA SER A 231 6.49 -11.02 -17.39
C SER A 231 5.37 -10.42 -16.52
N GLN A 232 5.70 -9.50 -15.62
CA GLN A 232 4.66 -8.71 -14.95
C GLN A 232 3.84 -7.91 -15.97
N LEU A 233 4.49 -7.40 -17.02
CA LEU A 233 3.82 -6.65 -18.08
C LEU A 233 2.71 -7.47 -18.76
N ASP A 234 3.00 -8.71 -19.15
CA ASP A 234 2.03 -9.63 -19.73
C ASP A 234 0.81 -9.84 -18.82
N LEU A 235 1.04 -10.01 -17.52
CA LEU A 235 -0.02 -10.24 -16.54
C LEU A 235 -0.90 -9.01 -16.33
N LEU A 236 -0.32 -7.80 -16.34
CA LEU A 236 -1.07 -6.55 -16.27
C LEU A 236 -1.97 -6.37 -17.51
N ILE A 237 -1.47 -6.74 -18.68
CA ILE A 237 -2.27 -6.73 -19.91
C ILE A 237 -3.42 -7.74 -19.79
N LEU A 238 -3.15 -8.98 -19.37
CA LEU A 238 -4.20 -9.98 -19.16
C LEU A 238 -5.22 -9.54 -18.10
N GLN A 239 -4.79 -8.85 -17.03
CA GLN A 239 -5.68 -8.28 -16.03
C GLN A 239 -6.69 -7.31 -16.67
N ASP A 240 -6.21 -6.41 -17.52
CA ASP A 240 -7.04 -5.44 -18.24
C ASP A 240 -7.95 -6.08 -19.30
N LEU A 241 -7.57 -7.26 -19.81
CA LEU A 241 -8.37 -8.10 -20.71
C LEU A 241 -9.42 -8.95 -19.97
N GLY A 242 -9.50 -8.85 -18.64
CA GLY A 242 -10.55 -9.45 -17.83
C GLY A 242 -10.17 -10.76 -17.14
N TYR A 243 -8.89 -11.13 -17.12
CA TYR A 243 -8.41 -12.29 -16.37
C TYR A 243 -8.16 -11.91 -14.90
N ALA A 244 -8.55 -12.81 -13.99
CA ALA A 244 -8.06 -12.75 -12.62
C ALA A 244 -6.63 -13.28 -12.59
N VAL A 245 -5.65 -12.41 -12.38
CA VAL A 245 -4.23 -12.76 -12.38
C VAL A 245 -3.63 -12.71 -10.97
N THR A 246 -2.63 -13.56 -10.73
CA THR A 246 -1.73 -13.51 -9.58
C THR A 246 -0.36 -13.10 -10.10
N ILE A 247 0.14 -11.95 -9.64
CA ILE A 247 1.45 -11.41 -10.02
C ILE A 247 2.42 -11.68 -8.86
N PRO A 248 3.41 -12.58 -9.01
CA PRO A 248 4.40 -12.81 -7.97
C PRO A 248 5.26 -11.56 -7.70
N ASP A 249 5.58 -11.30 -6.43
CA ASP A 249 6.35 -10.11 -6.02
C ASP A 249 7.74 -10.00 -6.65
N GLY A 250 8.36 -11.14 -7.00
CA GLY A 250 9.68 -11.20 -7.62
C GLY A 250 9.67 -11.38 -9.14
N LEU A 251 8.50 -11.30 -9.78
CA LEU A 251 8.40 -11.41 -11.23
C LEU A 251 8.93 -10.13 -11.88
N ALA A 252 9.91 -10.27 -12.78
CA ALA A 252 10.49 -9.14 -13.48
C ALA A 252 9.46 -8.44 -14.38
N LEU A 253 9.65 -7.13 -14.56
CA LEU A 253 8.78 -6.33 -15.43
C LEU A 253 8.78 -6.84 -16.88
N SER A 254 9.95 -7.22 -17.41
CA SER A 254 10.10 -8.15 -18.55
C SER A 254 11.39 -8.98 -18.43
N ASP A 255 11.57 -9.96 -19.33
CA ASP A 255 12.71 -10.88 -19.32
C ASP A 255 14.05 -10.13 -19.48
N SER A 256 15.08 -10.61 -18.78
CA SER A 256 16.08 -9.77 -18.09
C SER A 256 17.25 -9.23 -18.93
N SER A 257 17.15 -9.07 -20.26
CA SER A 257 18.31 -8.71 -21.12
C SER A 257 18.43 -7.22 -21.50
N LEU A 258 17.89 -6.34 -20.67
CA LEU A 258 17.63 -4.94 -21.04
C LEU A 258 18.69 -3.97 -20.52
N THR A 259 19.94 -4.27 -20.86
CA THR A 259 21.04 -3.32 -20.67
C THR A 259 21.04 -2.33 -21.84
N GLY A 260 20.20 -1.30 -21.76
CA GLY A 260 19.88 -0.51 -22.93
C GLY A 260 19.82 1.01 -22.79
N LYS A 261 19.64 1.58 -21.59
CA LYS A 261 19.79 3.03 -21.28
C LYS A 261 19.45 3.29 -19.81
N GLY A 262 20.37 3.92 -19.08
CA GLY A 262 20.12 4.45 -17.72
C GLY A 262 20.07 3.38 -16.63
N VAL A 263 21.16 3.20 -15.88
CA VAL A 263 21.07 2.48 -14.61
C VAL A 263 20.19 3.32 -13.68
N ILE A 264 19.04 2.81 -13.26
CA ILE A 264 18.26 3.40 -12.18
C ILE A 264 19.04 3.13 -10.89
N VAL A 265 19.74 4.16 -10.41
CA VAL A 265 20.48 4.10 -9.15
C VAL A 265 19.71 4.90 -8.11
N PRO A 266 18.80 4.26 -7.36
CA PRO A 266 18.24 4.92 -6.20
C PRO A 266 19.32 5.00 -5.11
N SER A 267 19.40 6.17 -4.51
CA SER A 267 20.15 6.40 -3.29
C SER A 267 19.19 6.95 -2.24
N VAL A 268 19.33 6.47 -1.02
CA VAL A 268 18.72 7.14 0.12
C VAL A 268 19.58 8.36 0.40
N ALA A 269 18.99 9.55 0.31
CA ALA A 269 19.72 10.78 0.57
C ALA A 269 20.29 10.71 2.00
N ALA A 270 21.56 11.06 2.13
CA ALA A 270 22.38 10.88 3.33
C ALA A 270 21.69 11.46 4.59
N ASP A 271 21.11 10.55 5.39
CA ASP A 271 20.93 10.62 6.85
C ASP A 271 20.30 9.34 7.43
N ALA A 272 19.72 8.48 6.58
CA ALA A 272 19.48 7.10 6.95
C ALA A 272 20.69 6.26 6.52
N ALA A 273 21.58 5.98 7.47
CA ALA A 273 22.37 4.76 7.35
C ALA A 273 21.41 3.60 7.00
N ARG A 274 21.93 2.53 6.42
CA ARG A 274 21.21 1.28 6.13
C ARG A 274 20.54 0.60 7.35
N ALA A 275 20.35 1.29 8.47
CA ALA A 275 19.85 0.83 9.75
C ALA A 275 18.81 1.84 10.30
N ALA A 276 17.55 1.43 10.28
CA ALA A 276 16.48 1.89 11.17
C ALA A 276 16.04 3.37 11.07
N LEU A 277 14.96 3.64 10.31
CA LEU A 277 14.32 4.96 10.25
C LEU A 277 13.60 5.30 11.54
N THR A 278 13.72 6.55 11.99
CA THR A 278 12.92 7.15 13.07
C THR A 278 11.64 7.79 12.55
N GLY A 279 11.28 7.59 11.28
CA GLY A 279 10.03 8.04 10.69
C GLY A 279 9.64 7.20 9.47
N ASN A 280 8.44 7.43 8.93
CA ASN A 280 7.94 6.67 7.77
C ASN A 280 8.00 7.45 6.46
N VAL A 281 8.63 8.62 6.44
CA VAL A 281 8.97 9.35 5.22
C VAL A 281 10.42 9.04 4.86
N LEU A 282 10.63 8.61 3.62
CA LEU A 282 11.93 8.29 3.06
C LEU A 282 12.23 9.24 1.91
N HIS A 283 13.33 9.98 2.02
CA HIS A 283 13.83 10.84 0.96
C HIS A 283 14.70 10.02 0.01
N LEU A 284 14.18 9.76 -1.20
CA LEU A 284 14.89 9.05 -2.25
C LEU A 284 15.35 10.02 -3.34
N SER A 285 16.52 9.75 -3.88
CA SER A 285 17.05 10.46 -5.04
C SER A 285 17.80 9.50 -5.96
N GLY A 286 17.95 9.87 -7.22
CA GLY A 286 18.71 9.07 -8.16
C GLY A 286 18.78 9.68 -9.55
N THR A 287 19.17 8.84 -10.50
CA THR A 287 19.22 9.17 -11.93
C THR A 287 18.33 8.23 -12.75
N ALA A 288 17.72 8.75 -13.81
CA ALA A 288 16.96 8.02 -14.84
C ALA A 288 17.09 8.74 -16.19
N ALA A 289 16.46 8.22 -17.26
CA ALA A 289 16.41 8.93 -18.53
C ALA A 289 15.70 10.30 -18.37
N ALA A 290 16.23 11.35 -18.99
CA ALA A 290 15.67 12.70 -18.87
C ALA A 290 14.20 12.74 -19.33
N GLY A 291 13.32 13.28 -18.48
CA GLY A 291 11.87 13.34 -18.73
C GLY A 291 11.09 12.06 -18.44
N ALA A 292 11.77 10.95 -18.10
CA ALA A 292 11.11 9.70 -17.74
C ALA A 292 10.36 9.84 -16.41
N THR A 293 9.18 9.23 -16.33
CA THR A 293 8.51 9.01 -15.05
C THR A 293 9.38 8.10 -14.19
N THR A 294 9.54 8.36 -12.90
CA THR A 294 10.25 7.50 -11.95
C THR A 294 9.28 7.11 -10.86
N SER A 295 9.08 5.81 -10.69
CA SER A 295 8.08 5.21 -9.83
C SER A 295 8.76 4.43 -8.73
N VAL A 296 8.32 4.60 -7.48
CA VAL A 296 8.79 3.81 -6.33
C VAL A 296 7.69 2.86 -5.93
N LEU A 297 8.01 1.57 -5.88
CA LEU A 297 7.05 0.51 -5.60
C LEU A 297 7.48 -0.33 -4.41
N GLU A 298 6.50 -0.91 -3.73
CA GLU A 298 6.65 -1.94 -2.71
C GLU A 298 5.74 -3.11 -3.06
N HIS A 299 6.29 -4.32 -3.23
CA HIS A 299 5.54 -5.51 -3.66
C HIS A 299 4.63 -5.21 -4.87
N ASN A 300 5.21 -4.62 -5.92
CA ASN A 300 4.49 -4.17 -7.13
C ASN A 300 3.43 -3.07 -6.93
N THR A 301 3.23 -2.56 -5.71
CA THR A 301 2.29 -1.46 -5.45
C THR A 301 2.99 -0.11 -5.60
N LEU A 302 2.47 0.77 -6.46
CA LEU A 302 2.99 2.13 -6.62
C LEU A 302 2.81 2.95 -5.34
N LEU A 303 3.91 3.44 -4.77
CA LEU A 303 3.91 4.29 -3.57
C LEU A 303 3.97 5.77 -3.92
N ALA A 304 4.84 6.14 -4.86
CA ALA A 304 5.04 7.51 -5.28
C ALA A 304 5.69 7.57 -6.67
N GLN A 305 5.54 8.69 -7.37
CA GLN A 305 6.17 8.91 -8.68
C GLN A 305 6.59 10.37 -8.87
N THR A 306 7.60 10.59 -9.72
CA THR A 306 8.09 11.90 -10.14
C THR A 306 8.57 11.85 -11.60
N LYS A 307 9.04 12.97 -12.17
CA LYS A 307 9.75 12.96 -13.45
C LYS A 307 11.21 13.33 -13.26
N ALA A 308 12.09 12.63 -13.95
CA ALA A 308 13.49 13.01 -14.03
C ALA A 308 13.62 14.34 -14.79
N ASP A 309 14.49 15.23 -14.28
CA ASP A 309 14.74 16.53 -14.89
C ASP A 309 15.47 16.40 -16.25
N ALA A 310 15.77 17.54 -16.89
CA ALA A 310 16.48 17.56 -18.17
C ALA A 310 17.90 16.95 -18.11
N ASN A 311 18.47 16.79 -16.92
CA ASN A 311 19.76 16.17 -16.66
C ASN A 311 19.63 14.70 -16.21
N GLY A 312 18.40 14.18 -16.10
CA GLY A 312 18.12 12.84 -15.64
C GLY A 312 18.09 12.68 -14.12
N ASN A 313 18.14 13.75 -13.33
CA ASN A 313 18.07 13.65 -11.86
C ASN A 313 16.63 13.64 -11.38
N TRP A 314 16.36 12.90 -10.30
CA TRP A 314 15.07 12.90 -9.63
C TRP A 314 15.24 12.88 -8.11
N THR A 315 14.28 13.46 -7.41
CA THR A 315 14.13 13.39 -5.95
C THR A 315 12.66 13.18 -5.61
N LEU A 316 12.38 12.38 -4.58
CA LEU A 316 11.02 12.05 -4.19
C LEU A 316 10.93 11.67 -2.71
N ASP A 317 9.89 12.18 -2.05
CA ASP A 317 9.51 11.75 -0.71
C ASP A 317 8.55 10.58 -0.82
N VAL A 318 8.91 9.47 -0.20
CA VAL A 318 8.10 8.24 -0.21
C VAL A 318 7.62 7.97 1.19
N VAL A 319 6.30 7.86 1.35
CA VAL A 319 5.72 7.35 2.59
C VAL A 319 5.68 5.84 2.50
N ILE A 320 6.34 5.16 3.44
CA ILE A 320 6.30 3.71 3.59
C ILE A 320 5.21 3.30 4.57
N ASP A 321 4.62 2.12 4.40
CA ASP A 321 3.50 1.63 5.22
C ASP A 321 3.87 1.60 6.72
N PRO A 322 3.39 2.57 7.53
CA PRO A 322 3.78 2.73 8.92
C PRO A 322 3.44 1.53 9.80
N SER A 323 2.57 0.61 9.34
CA SER A 323 2.25 -0.62 10.06
C SER A 323 3.31 -1.73 9.93
N ARG A 324 4.25 -1.63 8.99
CA ARG A 324 5.26 -2.69 8.70
C ARG A 324 6.63 -2.40 9.31
N ALA A 325 7.19 -3.30 10.11
CA ALA A 325 8.53 -3.12 10.69
C ALA A 325 9.66 -2.97 9.65
N SER A 326 9.46 -3.51 8.45
CA SER A 326 10.38 -3.39 7.32
C SER A 326 9.65 -3.27 5.99
N SER A 327 10.28 -2.56 5.05
CA SER A 327 9.83 -2.36 3.68
C SER A 327 10.93 -2.73 2.70
N THR A 328 10.56 -3.27 1.54
CA THR A 328 11.48 -3.54 0.43
C THR A 328 10.99 -2.78 -0.79
N LEU A 329 11.78 -1.79 -1.22
CA LEU A 329 11.40 -0.87 -2.28
C LEU A 329 12.15 -1.17 -3.57
N VAL A 330 11.49 -1.02 -4.70
CA VAL A 330 12.10 -1.02 -6.04
C VAL A 330 11.76 0.28 -6.75
N VAL A 331 12.69 0.78 -7.55
CA VAL A 331 12.49 1.98 -8.37
C VAL A 331 12.47 1.59 -9.84
N ARG A 332 11.50 2.13 -10.57
CA ARG A 332 11.29 1.94 -12.02
C ARG A 332 11.35 3.28 -12.72
N ASP A 333 11.80 3.28 -13.96
CA ASP A 333 11.63 4.41 -14.87
C ASP A 333 10.57 4.09 -15.94
N GLY A 334 9.87 5.12 -16.41
CA GLY A 334 8.80 5.05 -17.39
C GLY A 334 9.31 4.91 -18.83
N SER A 335 10.62 4.77 -19.05
CA SER A 335 11.15 4.19 -20.29
C SER A 335 11.12 2.67 -20.29
N HIS A 336 10.74 2.09 -19.15
CA HIS A 336 10.41 0.70 -18.88
C HIS A 336 11.58 -0.26 -18.81
N VAL A 337 11.27 -1.34 -18.09
CA VAL A 337 11.83 -2.68 -18.20
C VAL A 337 13.05 -3.07 -17.35
N ALA A 338 13.42 -2.28 -16.33
CA ALA A 338 14.27 -2.80 -15.25
C ALA A 338 13.91 -2.20 -13.88
N ASP A 339 13.76 -3.08 -12.89
CA ASP A 339 13.71 -2.67 -11.49
C ASP A 339 15.12 -2.33 -11.01
N SER A 340 15.24 -1.31 -10.18
CA SER A 340 16.46 -1.10 -9.41
C SER A 340 16.76 -2.30 -8.52
N ALA A 341 18.00 -2.42 -8.04
CA ALA A 341 18.27 -3.28 -6.89
C ALA A 341 17.32 -2.92 -5.73
N PRO A 342 16.78 -3.91 -4.99
CA PRO A 342 15.87 -3.62 -3.89
C PRO A 342 16.54 -2.80 -2.78
N VAL A 343 15.81 -1.81 -2.27
CA VAL A 343 16.21 -0.99 -1.12
C VAL A 343 15.45 -1.51 0.10
N ALA A 344 16.17 -2.18 1.00
CA ALA A 344 15.62 -2.62 2.28
C ALA A 344 15.60 -1.46 3.29
N VAL A 345 14.47 -1.29 3.95
CA VAL A 345 14.22 -0.24 4.93
C VAL A 345 13.63 -0.89 6.18
N VAL A 346 14.15 -0.54 7.35
CA VAL A 346 13.67 -1.03 8.65
C VAL A 346 13.32 0.20 9.50
N ARG A 347 12.32 0.12 10.38
CA ARG A 347 12.05 1.19 11.36
C ARG A 347 12.74 0.93 12.69
N SER A 348 13.27 1.99 13.29
CA SER A 348 13.84 1.97 14.65
C SER A 348 12.76 2.28 15.66
N GLY A 349 12.34 1.29 16.45
CA GLY A 349 11.46 1.55 17.59
C GLY A 349 12.20 2.13 18.80
N ASP A 350 13.54 2.14 18.80
CA ASP A 350 14.38 2.40 19.99
C ASP A 350 14.50 3.88 20.38
N THR A 351 14.04 4.81 19.54
CA THR A 351 14.25 6.27 19.72
C THR A 351 12.98 7.11 19.56
N GLY A 352 11.81 6.47 19.57
CA GLY A 352 10.54 7.09 19.17
C GLY A 352 10.46 7.31 17.66
N LEU A 353 9.25 7.25 17.14
CA LEU A 353 8.87 7.32 15.73
C LEU A 353 8.16 8.63 15.42
N GLN A 354 8.53 9.24 14.31
CA GLN A 354 7.90 10.40 13.70
C GLN A 354 7.08 9.92 12.49
N LEU A 355 5.80 9.67 12.70
CA LEU A 355 4.91 9.06 11.71
C LEU A 355 4.04 10.11 11.03
N SER A 356 4.17 10.20 9.72
CA SER A 356 3.33 11.02 8.85
C SER A 356 2.33 10.16 8.10
N SER A 357 1.09 10.62 8.02
CA SER A 357 0.05 9.97 7.24
C SER A 357 0.19 10.21 5.74
N SER A 358 -0.34 9.29 4.93
CA SER A 358 -0.41 9.42 3.46
C SER A 358 -1.82 9.12 2.96
N LYS A 359 -2.07 9.31 1.65
CA LYS A 359 -3.31 8.85 0.98
C LYS A 359 -3.41 7.33 0.86
N LEU A 360 -2.32 6.60 1.06
CA LEU A 360 -2.29 5.14 0.90
C LEU A 360 -2.55 4.43 2.23
N TYR A 361 -2.05 4.95 3.36
CA TYR A 361 -2.14 4.27 4.65
C TYR A 361 -3.09 4.95 5.65
N THR A 362 -4.06 4.18 6.15
CA THR A 362 -5.09 4.64 7.09
C THR A 362 -4.77 4.33 8.55
N HIS A 363 -3.70 3.57 8.80
CA HIS A 363 -3.26 3.17 10.13
C HIS A 363 -1.88 3.74 10.40
N LEU A 364 -1.66 4.37 11.56
CA LEU A 364 -0.34 4.75 12.06
C LEU A 364 -0.10 3.98 13.37
N LEU A 365 1.00 3.25 13.47
CA LEU A 365 1.34 2.43 14.64
C LEU A 365 2.67 2.88 15.21
N GLY A 366 2.63 3.39 16.43
CA GLY A 366 3.79 3.67 17.27
C GLY A 366 4.48 2.42 17.78
N GLY A 367 5.61 2.63 18.45
CA GLY A 367 6.48 1.64 19.05
C GLY A 367 6.33 1.60 20.57
N ALA A 368 7.46 1.45 21.25
CA ALA A 368 7.54 1.30 22.71
C ALA A 368 8.15 2.54 23.41
N HIS A 369 8.31 3.62 22.67
CA HIS A 369 8.92 4.87 23.11
C HIS A 369 8.04 6.03 22.66
N ASP A 370 8.31 7.23 23.17
CA ASP A 370 7.52 8.42 22.88
C ASP A 370 7.49 8.76 21.38
N ASP A 371 6.32 8.59 20.77
CA ASP A 371 6.10 8.77 19.34
C ASP A 371 5.35 10.06 19.02
N VAL A 372 5.55 10.55 17.80
CA VAL A 372 4.84 11.70 17.25
C VAL A 372 4.14 11.30 15.96
N LEU A 373 2.82 11.38 15.97
CA LEU A 373 1.95 11.04 14.85
C LEU A 373 1.33 12.32 14.28
N THR A 374 1.41 12.53 12.97
CA THR A 374 0.85 13.71 12.31
C THR A 374 -0.45 13.37 11.58
N ALA A 375 -1.53 14.05 11.96
CA ALA A 375 -2.85 13.89 11.34
C ALA A 375 -2.87 14.41 9.89
N ALA A 376 -3.65 13.74 9.02
CA ALA A 376 -3.90 14.18 7.65
C ALA A 376 -5.30 14.77 7.49
N VAL A 377 -5.63 15.22 6.28
CA VAL A 377 -6.96 15.73 5.89
C VAL A 377 -8.07 14.65 5.92
N ARG A 378 -7.70 13.36 5.98
CA ARG A 378 -8.63 12.22 6.02
C ARG A 378 -8.65 11.59 7.41
N GLY A 379 -9.68 10.79 7.67
CA GLY A 379 -9.77 10.03 8.92
C GLY A 379 -8.74 8.90 9.00
N LEU A 380 -8.12 8.76 10.16
CA LEU A 380 -7.06 7.79 10.45
C LEU A 380 -7.34 6.98 11.72
N SER A 381 -6.75 5.79 11.80
CA SER A 381 -6.59 5.02 13.03
C SER A 381 -5.15 5.18 13.50
N MET A 382 -4.97 5.76 14.69
CA MET A 382 -3.65 5.99 15.27
C MET A 382 -3.52 5.24 16.58
N ASP A 383 -2.46 4.46 16.71
CA ASP A 383 -2.07 3.77 17.93
C ASP A 383 -0.69 4.29 18.33
N GLY A 384 -0.56 4.87 19.53
CA GLY A 384 0.75 5.31 20.05
C GLY A 384 1.61 4.15 20.55
N GLY A 385 0.98 3.03 20.94
CA GLY A 385 1.71 1.92 21.54
C GLY A 385 2.03 2.18 23.02
N ALA A 386 3.32 2.11 23.38
CA ALA A 386 3.77 2.40 24.73
C ALA A 386 4.73 3.59 24.73
N GLY A 387 4.68 4.39 25.78
CA GLY A 387 5.45 5.63 25.85
C GLY A 387 4.52 6.80 26.18
N LEU A 388 5.02 8.01 26.02
CA LEU A 388 4.23 9.24 26.04
C LEU A 388 4.02 9.71 24.61
N ASP A 389 2.86 9.38 24.04
CA ASP A 389 2.62 9.56 22.61
C ASP A 389 1.82 10.82 22.31
N ARG A 390 2.16 11.45 21.17
CA ARG A 390 1.57 12.72 20.75
C ARG A 390 1.05 12.69 19.33
N VAL A 391 -0.18 13.17 19.15
CA VAL A 391 -0.74 13.47 17.84
C VAL A 391 -0.70 14.98 17.56
N VAL A 392 -0.29 15.37 16.36
CA VAL A 392 -0.22 16.77 15.91
C VAL A 392 -1.29 17.08 14.87
N TYR A 393 -2.08 18.12 15.15
CA TYR A 393 -3.06 18.72 14.24
C TYR A 393 -2.59 20.14 13.86
N ALA A 394 -2.66 20.47 12.57
CA ALA A 394 -2.22 21.77 12.05
C ALA A 394 -3.17 22.93 12.40
N GLU A 395 -4.43 22.62 12.72
CA GLU A 395 -5.47 23.60 13.02
C GLU A 395 -5.55 23.91 14.53
N THR A 396 -6.30 24.95 14.89
CA THR A 396 -6.53 25.34 16.30
C THR A 396 -7.40 24.33 17.05
N ARG A 397 -7.31 24.28 18.39
CA ARG A 397 -8.20 23.44 19.21
C ARG A 397 -9.69 23.75 18.97
N ALA A 398 -10.04 25.00 18.68
CA ALA A 398 -11.41 25.43 18.42
C ALA A 398 -11.98 24.92 17.08
N ALA A 399 -11.12 24.62 16.10
CA ALA A 399 -11.51 24.04 14.82
C ALA A 399 -11.74 22.52 14.87
N ASN A 400 -11.46 21.89 16.02
CA ASN A 400 -11.46 20.44 16.19
C ASN A 400 -12.37 20.03 17.36
N THR A 401 -12.94 18.83 17.31
CA THR A 401 -13.75 18.29 18.41
C THR A 401 -13.21 16.94 18.86
N ILE A 402 -12.82 16.84 20.13
CA ILE A 402 -12.38 15.60 20.77
C ILE A 402 -13.55 14.99 21.54
N VAL A 403 -13.82 13.70 21.32
CA VAL A 403 -14.86 12.95 22.04
C VAL A 403 -14.31 11.59 22.44
N GLN A 404 -14.26 11.30 23.74
CA GLN A 404 -13.93 9.97 24.22
C GLN A 404 -15.04 8.96 23.84
N GLN A 405 -14.65 7.78 23.38
CA GLN A 405 -15.53 6.69 23.00
C GLN A 405 -15.69 5.69 24.15
N ALA A 406 -16.68 4.81 24.06
CA ALA A 406 -16.99 3.82 25.09
C ALA A 406 -15.89 2.76 25.30
N ASP A 407 -15.05 2.54 24.29
CA ASP A 407 -13.89 1.64 24.34
C ASP A 407 -12.62 2.30 24.90
N GLY A 408 -12.70 3.57 25.32
CA GLY A 408 -11.58 4.35 25.84
C GLY A 408 -10.76 5.08 24.77
N SER A 409 -10.97 4.80 23.49
CA SER A 409 -10.35 5.56 22.40
C SER A 409 -10.89 7.00 22.33
N PHE A 410 -10.17 7.88 21.64
CA PHE A 410 -10.62 9.23 21.39
C PHE A 410 -10.92 9.44 19.92
N ARG A 411 -12.08 10.02 19.63
CA ARG A 411 -12.45 10.45 18.29
C ARG A 411 -12.16 11.94 18.14
N VAL A 412 -11.31 12.32 17.19
CA VAL A 412 -11.03 13.72 16.88
C VAL A 412 -11.63 14.07 15.53
N ALA A 413 -12.71 14.86 15.54
CA ALA A 413 -13.30 15.41 14.32
C ALA A 413 -12.55 16.67 13.90
N HIS A 414 -12.07 16.70 12.65
CA HIS A 414 -11.31 17.79 12.05
C HIS A 414 -11.80 18.00 10.61
N GLY A 415 -12.24 19.23 10.29
CA GLY A 415 -12.86 19.50 8.99
C GLY A 415 -14.03 18.54 8.68
N ALA A 416 -13.93 17.80 7.57
CA ALA A 416 -14.91 16.79 7.15
C ALA A 416 -14.52 15.34 7.54
N ALA A 417 -13.43 15.17 8.27
CA ALA A 417 -12.84 13.90 8.64
C ALA A 417 -12.86 13.67 10.15
N SER A 418 -12.55 12.43 10.54
CA SER A 418 -12.47 12.05 11.95
C SER A 418 -11.42 10.98 12.14
N ASP A 419 -10.54 11.19 13.12
CA ASP A 419 -9.53 10.21 13.52
C ASP A 419 -9.98 9.43 14.76
N THR A 420 -9.45 8.23 14.92
CA THR A 420 -9.55 7.40 16.13
C THR A 420 -8.16 7.25 16.72
N LEU A 421 -8.00 7.67 17.97
CA LEU A 421 -6.74 7.65 18.71
C LEU A 421 -6.81 6.62 19.84
N THR A 422 -5.84 5.71 19.88
CA THR A 422 -5.66 4.68 20.91
C THR A 422 -4.25 4.80 21.48
N GLY A 423 -4.09 4.69 22.79
CA GLY A 423 -2.77 4.84 23.44
C GLY A 423 -2.09 6.17 23.09
N ILE A 424 -2.85 7.28 23.08
CA ILE A 424 -2.33 8.62 22.83
C ILE A 424 -2.61 9.47 24.07
N GLU A 425 -1.56 10.00 24.69
CA GLU A 425 -1.67 10.80 25.90
C GLU A 425 -1.78 12.30 25.60
N ARG A 426 -1.30 12.73 24.42
CA ARG A 426 -1.16 14.14 24.07
C ARG A 426 -1.71 14.47 22.69
N VAL A 427 -2.45 15.57 22.58
CA VAL A 427 -2.86 16.16 21.31
C VAL A 427 -2.37 17.59 21.22
N GLN A 428 -1.55 17.86 20.22
CA GLN A 428 -1.04 19.19 19.92
C GLN A 428 -1.86 19.83 18.80
N PHE A 429 -2.39 21.02 19.08
CA PHE A 429 -2.98 21.92 18.08
C PHE A 429 -2.03 23.08 17.82
N SER A 430 -2.36 23.93 16.86
CA SER A 430 -1.52 25.10 16.53
C SER A 430 -1.42 26.14 17.66
N ASP A 431 -2.35 26.13 18.62
CA ASP A 431 -2.53 27.15 19.65
C ASP A 431 -2.46 26.63 21.10
N THR A 432 -2.59 25.32 21.32
CA THR A 432 -2.60 24.72 22.67
C THR A 432 -2.29 23.23 22.62
N MET A 433 -2.06 22.63 23.80
CA MET A 433 -1.95 21.19 23.98
C MET A 433 -3.13 20.67 24.78
N VAL A 434 -3.60 19.48 24.47
CA VAL A 434 -4.63 18.75 25.21
C VAL A 434 -4.03 17.46 25.73
N ALA A 435 -4.19 17.22 27.04
CA ALA A 435 -3.86 15.94 27.64
C ALA A 435 -5.10 15.03 27.66
N LEU A 436 -4.94 13.76 27.25
CA LEU A 436 -5.99 12.76 27.13
C LEU A 436 -5.95 11.68 28.24
N ASP A 437 -4.82 11.57 28.93
CA ASP A 437 -4.63 10.75 30.15
C ASP A 437 -5.31 11.38 31.36
N THR A 438 -6.61 11.65 31.25
CA THR A 438 -7.40 12.33 32.29
C THR A 438 -8.14 11.39 33.23
N GLY A 439 -7.97 10.08 33.04
CA GLY A 439 -8.53 9.02 33.88
C GLY A 439 -8.03 9.06 35.34
N VAL A 440 -8.46 8.08 36.13
CA VAL A 440 -8.09 7.98 37.56
C VAL A 440 -6.58 7.84 37.73
N ASP A 441 -5.94 7.04 36.88
CA ASP A 441 -4.50 6.76 36.92
C ASP A 441 -3.67 7.64 35.98
N GLY A 442 -4.32 8.48 35.16
CA GLY A 442 -3.65 9.33 34.20
C GLY A 442 -3.07 10.60 34.82
N ILE A 443 -1.87 11.01 34.38
CA ILE A 443 -1.08 12.08 35.00
C ILE A 443 -1.83 13.41 34.96
N ALA A 444 -2.38 13.79 33.80
CA ALA A 444 -3.11 15.05 33.68
C ALA A 444 -4.38 15.07 34.53
N GLY A 445 -5.09 13.94 34.62
CA GLY A 445 -6.25 13.80 35.49
C GLY A 445 -5.88 14.00 36.97
N GLN A 446 -4.79 13.37 37.41
CA GLN A 446 -4.33 13.48 38.79
C GLN A 446 -3.87 14.90 39.14
N ALA A 447 -3.07 15.53 38.27
CA ALA A 447 -2.60 16.91 38.44
C ALA A 447 -3.78 17.89 38.55
N TYR A 448 -4.78 17.77 37.66
CA TYR A 448 -5.97 18.60 37.68
C TYR A 448 -6.75 18.46 39.00
N ARG A 449 -7.01 17.21 39.42
CA ARG A 449 -7.79 16.92 40.63
C ARG A 449 -7.13 17.45 41.90
N ILE A 450 -5.82 17.29 42.06
CA ILE A 450 -5.10 17.82 43.23
C ILE A 450 -5.10 19.34 43.23
N TYR A 451 -4.93 19.96 42.07
CA TYR A 451 -4.93 21.41 41.95
C TYR A 451 -6.29 22.00 42.36
N GLN A 452 -7.38 21.45 41.82
CA GLN A 452 -8.74 21.84 42.21
C GLN A 452 -9.01 21.55 43.70
N ALA A 453 -8.56 20.40 44.22
CA ALA A 453 -8.76 20.04 45.61
C ALA A 453 -8.02 20.97 46.59
N ALA A 454 -6.79 21.35 46.26
CA ALA A 454 -5.97 22.23 47.08
C ALA A 454 -6.55 23.65 47.15
N PHE A 455 -6.95 24.20 46.00
CA PHE A 455 -7.19 25.65 45.86
C PHE A 455 -8.63 26.03 45.50
N ASN A 456 -9.52 25.06 45.30
CA ASN A 456 -10.93 25.26 44.95
C ASN A 456 -11.13 26.14 43.70
N ARG A 457 -10.28 25.94 42.70
CA ARG A 457 -10.36 26.65 41.42
C ARG A 457 -9.96 25.75 40.27
N THR A 458 -10.47 26.08 39.08
CA THR A 458 -9.94 25.53 37.83
C THR A 458 -8.44 25.86 37.76
N PRO A 459 -7.58 24.87 37.47
CA PRO A 459 -6.16 25.11 37.24
C PRO A 459 -5.96 26.09 36.09
N ASP A 460 -5.03 27.03 36.25
CA ASP A 460 -4.53 27.79 35.10
C ASP A 460 -3.71 26.88 34.18
N THR A 461 -3.70 27.20 32.88
CA THR A 461 -3.10 26.34 31.85
C THR A 461 -1.60 26.19 31.99
N ASP A 462 -0.90 27.22 32.47
CA ASP A 462 0.55 27.21 32.66
C ASP A 462 0.94 26.35 33.88
N GLY A 463 0.27 26.55 35.01
CA GLY A 463 0.48 25.76 36.22
C GLY A 463 0.11 24.30 36.03
N LEU A 464 -0.99 24.00 35.33
CA LEU A 464 -1.34 22.63 34.99
C LEU A 464 -0.26 21.98 34.11
N GLY A 465 0.23 22.70 33.10
CA GLY A 465 1.30 22.22 32.23
C GLY A 465 2.62 21.96 32.95
N PHE A 466 2.97 22.81 33.92
CA PHE A 466 4.12 22.58 34.79
C PHE A 466 4.00 21.26 35.56
N TRP A 467 2.86 21.00 36.20
CA TRP A 467 2.68 19.79 36.99
C TRP A 467 2.58 18.52 36.15
N ILE A 468 1.95 18.59 34.98
CA ILE A 468 1.97 17.49 33.99
C ILE A 468 3.42 17.19 33.61
N ASN A 469 4.21 18.19 33.20
CA ASN A 469 5.60 18.01 32.83
C ASN A 469 6.44 17.38 33.96
N VAL A 470 6.28 17.86 35.19
CA VAL A 470 6.99 17.33 36.37
C VAL A 470 6.66 15.86 36.63
N MET A 471 5.39 15.46 36.46
CA MET A 471 4.95 14.09 36.66
C MET A 471 5.34 13.16 35.51
N ASP A 472 5.29 13.63 34.26
CA ASP A 472 5.76 12.91 33.07
C ASP A 472 7.26 12.55 33.19
N HIS A 473 8.03 13.37 33.92
CA HIS A 473 9.44 13.13 34.22
C HIS A 473 9.69 12.36 35.54
N GLY A 474 8.66 11.70 36.08
CA GLY A 474 8.79 10.72 37.15
C GLY A 474 8.48 11.22 38.57
N ALA A 475 8.00 12.45 38.74
CA ALA A 475 7.51 12.89 40.04
C ALA A 475 6.19 12.18 40.40
N THR A 476 6.09 11.69 41.63
CA THR A 476 4.87 11.05 42.14
C THR A 476 3.81 12.08 42.51
N LEU A 477 2.54 11.67 42.45
CA LEU A 477 1.40 12.49 42.91
C LEU A 477 1.59 13.01 44.35
N ALA A 478 2.18 12.20 45.24
CA ALA A 478 2.46 12.58 46.61
C ALA A 478 3.50 13.71 46.72
N GLN A 479 4.56 13.68 45.91
CA GLN A 479 5.57 14.74 45.87
C GLN A 479 5.00 16.05 45.33
N VAL A 480 4.17 15.95 44.29
CA VAL A 480 3.43 17.11 43.75
C VAL A 480 2.52 17.68 44.84
N THR A 481 1.68 16.86 45.47
CA THR A 481 0.75 17.31 46.51
C THR A 481 1.46 17.92 47.72
N GLN A 482 2.61 17.38 48.12
CA GLN A 482 3.45 17.98 49.17
C GLN A 482 3.93 19.39 48.78
N SER A 483 4.22 19.63 47.50
CA SER A 483 4.61 20.93 46.98
C SER A 483 3.45 21.92 46.98
N PHE A 484 2.23 21.46 46.67
CA PHE A 484 1.02 22.27 46.83
C PHE A 484 0.81 22.70 48.29
N VAL A 485 0.85 21.78 49.24
CA VAL A 485 0.68 22.09 50.68
C VAL A 485 1.79 23.01 51.22
N ALA A 486 3.01 22.91 50.68
CA ALA A 486 4.12 23.78 51.05
C ALA A 486 4.12 25.14 50.33
N SER A 487 3.21 25.36 49.37
CA SER A 487 3.19 26.56 48.54
C SER A 487 2.75 27.81 49.31
N ALA A 488 3.14 28.99 48.80
CA ALA A 488 2.65 30.26 49.32
C ALA A 488 1.12 30.38 49.17
N GLU A 489 0.56 29.90 48.05
CA GLU A 489 -0.90 29.91 47.80
C GLU A 489 -1.67 29.10 48.85
N PHE A 490 -1.15 27.93 49.23
CA PHE A 490 -1.75 27.14 50.32
C PHE A 490 -1.69 27.88 51.65
N ARG A 491 -0.54 28.47 51.99
CA ARG A 491 -0.40 29.26 53.22
C ARG A 491 -1.34 30.47 53.24
N ASP A 492 -1.56 31.12 52.10
CA ASP A 492 -2.43 32.28 52.01
C ASP A 492 -3.92 31.89 52.11
N LEU A 493 -4.31 30.72 51.58
CA LEU A 493 -5.69 30.21 51.62
C LEU A 493 -6.06 29.54 52.96
N TYR A 494 -5.14 28.81 53.57
CA TYR A 494 -5.37 28.01 54.78
C TYR A 494 -4.86 28.71 56.05
N GLY A 495 -3.93 29.66 55.93
CA GLY A 495 -3.30 30.37 57.04
C GLY A 495 -1.83 29.97 57.24
N ALA A 496 -1.11 30.74 58.05
CA ALA A 496 0.33 30.51 58.28
C ALA A 496 0.64 29.20 59.01
N GLN A 497 -0.26 28.77 59.91
CA GLN A 497 -0.16 27.54 60.71
C GLN A 497 -1.57 27.00 61.01
N PRO A 498 -2.31 26.52 60.01
CA PRO A 498 -3.64 25.97 60.22
C PRO A 498 -3.58 24.71 61.09
N SER A 499 -4.58 24.53 61.95
CA SER A 499 -4.82 23.26 62.62
C SER A 499 -5.34 22.20 61.64
N ASN A 500 -5.18 20.93 61.98
CA ASN A 500 -5.69 19.83 61.16
C ASN A 500 -7.22 19.92 60.95
N ALA A 501 -7.97 20.36 61.98
CA ALA A 501 -9.40 20.61 61.88
C ALA A 501 -9.76 21.71 60.86
N GLU A 502 -8.98 22.78 60.78
CA GLU A 502 -9.17 23.85 59.78
C GLU A 502 -8.85 23.37 58.37
N ILE A 503 -7.76 22.59 58.20
CA ILE A 503 -7.41 21.98 56.91
C ILE A 503 -8.53 21.06 56.42
N LEU A 504 -9.02 20.15 57.26
CA LEU A 504 -10.08 19.22 56.89
C LEU A 504 -11.37 19.93 56.53
N THR A 505 -11.73 20.96 57.30
CA THR A 505 -12.91 21.78 56.98
C THR A 505 -12.82 22.37 55.58
N ARG A 506 -11.64 22.84 55.17
CA ARG A 506 -11.38 23.34 53.82
C ARG A 506 -11.40 22.23 52.77
N TYR A 507 -10.82 21.06 53.03
CA TYR A 507 -10.85 19.95 52.05
C TYR A 507 -12.27 19.47 51.76
N TYR A 508 -13.13 19.33 52.78
CA TYR A 508 -14.55 19.03 52.58
C TYR A 508 -15.27 20.09 51.73
N GLN A 509 -14.97 21.37 51.96
CA GLN A 509 -15.56 22.48 51.20
C GLN A 509 -15.06 22.54 49.76
N ASN A 510 -13.76 22.35 49.55
CA ASN A 510 -13.12 22.50 48.25
C ASN A 510 -13.39 21.31 47.33
N VAL A 511 -13.39 20.10 47.88
CA VAL A 511 -13.47 18.86 47.09
C VAL A 511 -14.91 18.36 46.99
N LEU A 512 -15.63 18.35 48.11
CA LEU A 512 -16.96 17.74 48.20
C LEU A 512 -18.09 18.78 48.18
N HIS A 513 -17.76 20.07 48.23
CA HIS A 513 -18.70 21.20 48.22
C HIS A 513 -19.83 21.09 49.24
N ARG A 514 -19.54 20.45 50.39
CA ARG A 514 -20.49 20.22 51.48
C ARG A 514 -19.82 20.40 52.84
N ALA A 515 -20.64 20.58 53.87
CA ALA A 515 -20.17 20.42 55.23
C ALA A 515 -19.75 18.97 55.47
N ALA A 516 -18.70 18.78 56.27
CA ALA A 516 -18.28 17.45 56.67
C ALA A 516 -19.38 16.77 57.50
N ASP A 517 -19.63 15.50 57.24
CA ASP A 517 -20.34 14.67 58.21
C ASP A 517 -19.45 14.44 59.42
N GLN A 518 -20.03 14.48 60.61
CA GLN A 518 -19.25 14.45 61.85
C GLN A 518 -18.37 13.20 61.94
N SER A 519 -18.88 12.04 61.54
CA SER A 519 -18.14 10.77 61.54
C SER A 519 -16.91 10.77 60.64
N GLY A 520 -17.05 11.26 59.41
CA GLY A 520 -15.96 11.33 58.44
C GLY A 520 -14.93 12.38 58.85
N PHE A 521 -15.38 13.53 59.36
CA PHE A 521 -14.50 14.55 59.91
C PHE A 521 -13.66 14.01 61.06
N ASP A 522 -14.29 13.35 62.05
CA ASP A 522 -13.61 12.78 63.21
C ASP A 522 -12.62 11.69 62.79
N TYR A 523 -12.97 10.87 61.79
CA TYR A 523 -12.07 9.86 61.23
C TYR A 523 -10.81 10.48 60.63
N TRP A 524 -10.96 11.47 59.73
CA TRP A 524 -9.82 12.11 59.09
C TRP A 524 -8.98 12.93 60.08
N LEU A 525 -9.62 13.54 61.08
CA LEU A 525 -8.92 14.26 62.13
C LEU A 525 -8.05 13.30 62.96
N ASP A 526 -8.57 12.13 63.32
CA ASP A 526 -7.80 11.08 64.01
C ASP A 526 -6.63 10.56 63.16
N VAL A 527 -6.83 10.44 61.83
CA VAL A 527 -5.76 10.09 60.89
C VAL A 527 -4.60 11.09 60.96
N MET A 528 -4.91 12.39 60.98
CA MET A 528 -3.90 13.45 61.01
C MET A 528 -3.27 13.65 62.40
N ASP A 529 -4.05 13.56 63.48
CA ASP A 529 -3.58 13.85 64.84
C ASP A 529 -2.86 12.65 65.48
N HIS A 530 -3.29 11.42 65.21
CA HIS A 530 -2.83 10.24 65.96
C HIS A 530 -2.22 9.14 65.08
N ARG A 531 -2.64 9.00 63.82
CA ARG A 531 -2.16 7.91 62.93
C ARG A 531 -1.02 8.32 62.00
N GLY A 532 -0.59 9.57 62.05
CA GLY A 532 0.56 10.08 61.30
C GLY A 532 0.28 10.42 59.83
N GLY A 533 -0.98 10.58 59.44
CA GLY A 533 -1.34 11.07 58.10
C GLY A 533 -0.95 12.54 57.91
N SER A 534 -0.21 12.87 56.85
CA SER A 534 0.11 14.26 56.53
C SER A 534 -1.06 14.95 55.82
N ALA A 535 -1.11 16.28 55.87
CA ALA A 535 -2.09 17.06 55.11
C ALA A 535 -2.03 16.74 53.61
N ALA A 536 -0.84 16.53 53.06
CA ALA A 536 -0.66 16.13 51.66
C ALA A 536 -1.22 14.73 51.37
N ALA A 537 -1.00 13.75 52.26
CA ALA A 537 -1.55 12.40 52.08
C ALA A 537 -3.08 12.41 52.10
N VAL A 538 -3.67 13.11 53.07
CA VAL A 538 -5.13 13.26 53.16
C VAL A 538 -5.69 14.01 51.94
N LEU A 539 -4.98 15.03 51.44
CA LEU A 539 -5.39 15.73 50.22
C LEU A 539 -5.38 14.83 48.98
N VAL A 540 -4.42 13.89 48.88
CA VAL A 540 -4.44 12.87 47.82
C VAL A 540 -5.69 12.01 47.93
N ASP A 541 -6.04 11.54 49.13
CA ASP A 541 -7.22 10.70 49.34
C ASP A 541 -8.53 11.43 48.99
N PHE A 542 -8.66 12.70 49.38
CA PHE A 542 -9.80 13.52 48.98
C PHE A 542 -9.82 13.77 47.47
N GLY A 543 -8.68 14.19 46.90
CA GLY A 543 -8.57 14.54 45.49
C GLY A 543 -8.79 13.37 44.53
N GLN A 544 -8.41 12.15 44.93
CA GLN A 544 -8.63 10.92 44.15
C GLN A 544 -9.86 10.12 44.59
N SER A 545 -10.66 10.63 45.53
CA SER A 545 -11.89 9.97 45.97
C SER A 545 -12.85 9.74 44.79
N GLU A 546 -13.62 8.64 44.86
CA GLU A 546 -14.64 8.33 43.84
C GLU A 546 -15.63 9.49 43.65
N GLU A 547 -15.98 10.19 44.74
CA GLU A 547 -16.87 11.36 44.73
C GLU A 547 -16.27 12.50 43.90
N ASN A 548 -14.98 12.83 44.09
CA ASN A 548 -14.32 13.90 43.33
C ASN A 548 -14.05 13.52 41.88
N VAL A 549 -13.63 12.27 41.63
CA VAL A 549 -13.47 11.74 40.27
C VAL A 549 -14.80 11.86 39.52
N ALA A 550 -15.91 11.40 40.11
CA ALA A 550 -17.24 11.48 39.52
C ALA A 550 -17.68 12.93 39.25
N ALA A 551 -17.39 13.85 40.18
CA ALA A 551 -17.70 15.28 40.03
C ALA A 551 -16.97 15.93 38.84
N LEU A 552 -15.77 15.44 38.50
CA LEU A 552 -14.91 16.02 37.46
C LEU A 552 -14.95 15.27 36.13
N VAL A 553 -15.67 14.14 36.02
CA VAL A 553 -15.82 13.39 34.75
C VAL A 553 -16.25 14.33 33.63
N GLY A 554 -17.28 15.16 33.83
CA GLY A 554 -17.80 16.04 32.77
C GLY A 554 -16.80 17.09 32.27
N VAL A 555 -15.80 17.44 33.08
CA VAL A 555 -14.75 18.41 32.73
C VAL A 555 -13.56 17.73 32.04
N LEU A 556 -13.23 16.51 32.47
CA LEU A 556 -12.02 15.80 32.07
C LEU A 556 -12.22 14.79 30.94
N GLN A 557 -13.47 14.37 30.67
CA GLN A 557 -13.79 13.28 29.75
C GLN A 557 -13.19 13.46 28.34
N ASN A 558 -13.19 14.69 27.80
CA ASN A 558 -12.72 14.96 26.43
C ASN A 558 -11.32 15.60 26.38
N GLY A 559 -10.52 15.34 27.42
CA GLY A 559 -9.19 15.92 27.60
C GLY A 559 -9.21 17.32 28.20
N VAL A 560 -8.05 17.76 28.69
CA VAL A 560 -7.87 19.09 29.29
C VAL A 560 -6.80 19.90 28.56
N SER A 561 -7.13 21.14 28.21
CA SER A 561 -6.19 22.07 27.57
C SER A 561 -5.19 22.64 28.58
N TYR A 562 -3.93 22.76 28.18
CA TYR A 562 -2.85 23.32 28.98
C TYR A 562 -1.77 23.97 28.11
N THR A 563 -0.88 24.75 28.74
CA THR A 563 0.31 25.31 28.09
C THR A 563 1.49 24.38 28.40
N PRO A 564 2.16 23.78 27.40
CA PRO A 564 3.31 22.93 27.67
C PRO A 564 4.43 23.72 28.38
N TYR A 565 5.03 23.11 29.39
CA TYR A 565 6.13 23.69 30.16
C TYR A 565 7.48 23.16 29.65
N GLY A 566 8.43 24.07 29.40
CA GLY A 566 9.72 23.78 28.78
C GLY A 566 9.88 24.52 27.47
#